data_AF-A0A6C0INM5-F1
#
_entry.id   AF-A0A6C0INM5-F1
#
_cell.length_a   1.000
_cell.length_b   1.000
_cell.length_c   1.000
_cell.angle_alpha   90.00
_cell.angle_beta   90.00
_cell.angle_gamma   90.00
#
_symmetry.space_group_name_H-M   'P 1'
#
loop_
_entity.id
_entity.type
_entity.pdbx_description
1 polymer ?
#
loop_
_entity_poly.entity_id
_entity_poly.type
_entity_poly.pdbx_seq_one_letter_code
_entity_poly.pdbx_strand_id
1 'polypeptide(L)'
;MKKKIKLNDIMDNCKISVYLAYAMSVYCLASVFYLVATRAVGTPFKDSLTEKQLEIKKESAKVRRNIFYLGIAIGVISMFVFQPFNKC
;
A
#
# COMPACT_ATOMS: atom_id res chain seq x y z
N MET A 1 20.58 -37.14 -11.04
CA MET A 1 19.49 -37.44 -10.09
C MET A 1 18.72 -36.16 -9.79
N LYS A 2 17.43 -36.09 -10.17
CA LYS A 2 16.55 -34.96 -9.86
C LYS A 2 16.33 -34.91 -8.34
N LYS A 3 16.85 -33.88 -7.67
CA LYS A 3 16.62 -33.61 -6.25
C LYS A 3 15.13 -33.33 -6.09
N LYS A 4 14.35 -34.30 -5.58
CA LYS A 4 12.96 -34.09 -5.16
C LYS A 4 13.02 -33.06 -4.02
N ILE A 5 12.75 -31.80 -4.35
CA ILE A 5 12.40 -30.76 -3.38
C ILE A 5 11.21 -31.31 -2.61
N LYS A 6 11.41 -31.64 -1.33
CA LYS A 6 10.33 -32.14 -0.48
C LYS A 6 9.35 -31.00 -0.27
N LEU A 7 8.09 -31.25 -0.62
CA LEU A 7 6.96 -30.35 -0.42
C LEU A 7 6.81 -29.89 1.05
N ASN A 8 7.43 -30.60 2.00
CA ASN A 8 7.34 -30.35 3.44
C ASN A 8 8.25 -29.20 3.93
N ASP A 9 9.32 -28.85 3.21
CA ASP A 9 10.16 -27.68 3.55
C ASP A 9 9.46 -26.35 3.21
N ILE A 10 8.33 -26.39 2.49
CA ILE A 10 7.53 -25.19 2.17
C ILE A 10 6.66 -24.77 3.37
N MET A 11 6.29 -25.71 4.27
CA MET A 11 5.38 -25.45 5.40
C MET A 11 6.05 -24.91 6.67
N ASP A 12 7.37 -25.05 6.82
CA ASP A 12 8.14 -24.45 7.94
C ASP A 12 8.48 -22.96 7.74
N ASN A 13 7.82 -22.29 6.79
CA ASN A 13 8.12 -20.90 6.39
C ASN A 13 7.28 -19.83 7.09
N CYS A 14 6.47 -20.19 8.09
CA CYS A 14 5.71 -19.22 8.90
C CYS A 14 6.60 -18.53 9.96
N LYS A 15 7.82 -18.10 9.58
CA LYS A 15 8.73 -17.32 10.44
C LYS A 15 8.35 -15.86 10.55
N ILE A 16 7.57 -15.34 9.60
CA ILE A 16 7.08 -13.97 9.60
C ILE A 16 5.78 -13.91 10.39
N SER A 17 5.72 -12.96 11.31
CA SER A 17 4.50 -12.65 12.05
C SER A 17 3.35 -12.34 11.08
N VAL A 18 2.23 -13.06 11.21
CA VAL A 18 1.02 -12.88 10.41
C VAL A 18 0.58 -11.41 10.38
N TYR A 19 0.72 -10.71 11.52
CA TYR A 19 0.44 -9.28 11.63
C TYR A 19 1.30 -8.41 10.69
N LEU A 20 2.58 -8.76 10.55
CA LEU A 20 3.51 -8.05 9.66
C LEU A 20 3.14 -8.28 8.19
N ALA A 21 2.73 -9.51 7.83
CA ALA A 21 2.28 -9.84 6.48
C ALA A 21 1.02 -9.05 6.10
N TYR A 22 0.04 -8.95 7.00
CA TYR A 22 -1.15 -8.12 6.81
C TYR A 22 -0.79 -6.64 6.65
N ALA A 23 0.05 -6.09 7.53
CA ALA A 23 0.46 -4.69 7.47
C ALA A 23 1.16 -4.34 6.15
N MET A 24 2.10 -5.18 5.71
CA MET A 24 2.81 -4.97 4.44
C MET A 24 1.87 -5.09 3.24
N SER A 25 0.93 -6.02 3.26
CA SER A 25 -0.02 -6.21 2.16
C SER A 25 -0.97 -5.01 2.01
N VAL A 26 -1.49 -4.50 3.13
CA VAL A 26 -2.30 -3.27 3.15
C VAL A 26 -1.48 -2.08 2.64
N TYR A 27 -0.23 -1.95 3.08
CA TYR A 27 0.65 -0.86 2.65
C TYR A 27 0.93 -0.90 1.14
N CYS A 28 1.21 -2.08 0.59
CA CYS A 28 1.42 -2.26 -0.86
C CYS A 28 0.15 -1.90 -1.65
N LEU A 29 -1.02 -2.37 -1.22
CA LEU A 29 -2.30 -2.02 -1.86
C LEU A 29 -2.60 -0.53 -1.80
N ALA A 30 -2.41 0.10 -0.64
CA ALA A 30 -2.60 1.53 -0.47
C ALA A 30 -1.65 2.34 -1.37
N SER A 31 -0.40 1.89 -1.51
CA SER A 31 0.60 2.51 -2.39
C SER A 31 0.22 2.41 -3.87
N VAL A 32 -0.26 1.25 -4.33
CA VAL A 32 -0.74 1.07 -5.71
C VAL A 32 -1.98 1.94 -5.97
N PHE A 33 -2.95 1.93 -5.05
CA PHE A 33 -4.14 2.76 -5.15
C PHE A 33 -3.77 4.25 -5.21
N TYR A 34 -2.86 4.70 -4.35
CA TYR A 34 -2.36 6.06 -4.34
C TYR A 34 -1.74 6.44 -5.68
N LEU A 35 -0.88 5.59 -6.26
CA LEU A 35 -0.26 5.86 -7.54
C LEU A 35 -1.29 5.99 -8.67
N VAL A 36 -2.29 5.10 -8.71
CA VAL A 36 -3.36 5.15 -9.72
C VAL A 36 -4.22 6.40 -9.55
N ALA A 37 -4.69 6.67 -8.34
CA ALA A 37 -5.58 7.79 -8.05
C ALA A 37 -4.89 9.16 -8.16
N THR A 38 -3.58 9.23 -7.92
CA THR A 38 -2.81 10.47 -8.03
C THR A 38 -2.25 10.73 -9.42
N ARG A 39 -2.39 9.81 -10.39
CA ARG A 39 -1.97 10.05 -11.79
C ARG A 39 -2.67 11.24 -12.43
N ALA A 40 -3.91 11.52 -12.04
CA ALA A 40 -4.67 12.67 -12.52
C ALA A 40 -4.34 13.96 -11.75
N VAL A 41 -3.62 13.87 -10.63
CA VAL A 41 -3.25 15.01 -9.78
C VAL A 41 -1.88 15.51 -10.23
N GLY A 42 -1.88 16.57 -11.05
CA GLY A 42 -0.66 17.18 -11.58
C GLY A 42 0.45 17.37 -10.53
N THR A 43 1.71 17.21 -10.95
CA THR A 43 2.87 17.40 -10.08
C THR A 43 3.00 18.88 -9.73
N PRO A 44 3.00 19.28 -8.45
CA PRO A 44 3.29 20.66 -8.08
C PRO A 44 4.75 20.92 -8.43
N PHE A 45 4.97 21.73 -9.47
CA PHE A 45 6.28 22.19 -9.91
C PHE A 45 7.11 22.65 -8.70
N LYS A 46 8.34 22.16 -8.61
CA LYS A 46 9.12 22.28 -7.38
C LYS A 46 9.78 23.65 -7.19
N ASP A 47 9.87 24.52 -8.19
CA ASP A 47 10.82 25.66 -8.10
C ASP A 47 10.31 27.04 -8.55
N SER A 48 9.01 27.33 -8.46
CA SER A 48 8.51 28.71 -8.70
C SER A 48 7.22 29.00 -7.95
N LEU A 49 7.20 28.77 -6.62
CA LEU A 49 6.00 29.02 -5.80
C LEU A 49 6.01 30.43 -5.17
N THR A 50 5.13 31.29 -5.66
CA THR A 50 4.59 32.47 -4.97
C THR A 50 3.70 32.05 -3.79
N GLU A 51 3.39 32.95 -2.85
CA GLU A 51 2.61 32.65 -1.63
C GLU A 51 1.27 31.94 -1.92
N LYS A 52 0.59 32.31 -3.00
CA LYS A 52 -0.67 31.66 -3.45
C LYS A 52 -0.48 30.20 -3.86
N GLN A 53 0.67 29.85 -4.46
CA GLN A 53 0.94 28.47 -4.83
C GLN A 53 1.27 27.60 -3.61
N LEU A 54 1.71 28.22 -2.50
CA LEU A 54 2.00 27.54 -1.24
C LEU A 54 0.71 27.11 -0.53
N GLU A 55 -0.36 27.91 -0.65
CA GLU A 55 -1.73 27.51 -0.28
C GLU A 55 -2.23 26.32 -1.11
N ILE A 56 -2.12 26.40 -2.46
CA ILE A 56 -2.54 25.31 -3.36
C ILE A 56 -1.77 24.01 -3.05
N LYS A 57 -0.49 24.10 -2.65
CA LYS A 57 0.31 22.95 -2.22
C LYS A 57 -0.22 22.34 -0.92
N LYS A 58 -0.60 23.16 0.07
CA LYS A 58 -1.19 22.68 1.33
C LYS A 58 -2.52 21.96 1.09
N GLU A 59 -3.36 22.50 0.22
CA GLU A 59 -4.62 21.87 -0.16
C GLU A 59 -4.39 20.56 -0.92
N SER A 60 -3.47 20.55 -1.89
CA SER A 60 -3.09 19.35 -2.64
C SER A 60 -2.53 18.25 -1.74
N ALA A 61 -1.75 18.62 -0.71
CA ALA A 61 -1.25 17.67 0.28
C ALA A 61 -2.38 17.03 1.10
N LYS A 62 -3.41 17.82 1.47
CA LYS A 62 -4.60 17.32 2.16
C LYS A 62 -5.37 16.32 1.30
N VAL A 63 -5.55 16.61 0.01
CA VAL A 63 -6.20 15.71 -0.96
C VAL A 63 -5.42 14.40 -1.11
N ARG A 64 -4.10 14.47 -1.33
CA ARG A 64 -3.23 13.29 -1.46
C ARG A 64 -3.25 12.41 -0.20
N ARG A 65 -3.25 13.03 0.99
CA ARG A 65 -3.37 12.32 2.26
C ARG A 65 -4.71 11.59 2.37
N ASN A 66 -5.81 12.23 1.96
CA ASN A 66 -7.13 11.62 2.01
C ASN A 66 -7.24 10.41 1.07
N ILE A 67 -6.69 10.53 -0.14
CA ILE A 67 -6.59 9.42 -1.11
C ILE A 67 -5.81 8.24 -0.53
N PHE A 68 -4.69 8.51 0.15
CA PHE A 68 -3.90 7.45 0.78
C PHE A 68 -4.66 6.74 1.92
N TYR A 69 -5.35 7.50 2.79
CA TYR A 69 -6.18 6.89 3.84
C TYR A 69 -7.34 6.08 3.28
N LEU A 70 -7.96 6.54 2.19
CA LEU A 70 -8.97 5.75 1.48
C LEU A 70 -8.38 4.43 0.96
N GLY A 71 -7.17 4.48 0.38
CA GLY A 71 -6.45 3.28 -0.06
C GLY A 71 -6.15 2.31 1.08
N ILE A 72 -5.75 2.80 2.26
CA ILE A 72 -5.58 1.98 3.46
C ILE A 72 -6.91 1.34 3.87
N ALA A 73 -7.99 2.11 3.94
CA ALA A 73 -9.31 1.59 4.33
C ALA A 73 -9.78 0.46 3.39
N ILE A 74 -9.66 0.67 2.07
CA ILE A 74 -9.95 -0.36 1.06
C ILE A 74 -9.05 -1.58 1.25
N GLY A 75 -7.75 -1.37 1.48
CA GLY A 75 -6.79 -2.44 1.74
C GLY A 75 -7.17 -3.28 2.96
N VAL A 76 -7.50 -2.65 4.09
CA VAL A 76 -7.94 -3.33 5.32
C VAL A 76 -9.23 -4.11 5.09
N ILE A 77 -10.24 -3.51 4.44
CA ILE A 77 -11.51 -4.18 4.13
C ILE A 77 -11.26 -5.40 3.24
N SER A 78 -10.43 -5.27 2.21
CA SER A 78 -10.10 -6.38 1.31
C SER A 78 -9.42 -7.53 2.06
N MET A 79 -8.47 -7.23 2.95
CA MET A 79 -7.79 -8.23 3.77
C MET A 79 -8.74 -8.90 4.77
N PHE A 80 -9.73 -8.18 5.29
CA PHE A 80 -10.75 -8.74 6.18
C PHE A 80 -11.70 -9.70 5.45
N VAL A 81 -12.03 -9.44 4.18
CA VAL A 81 -12.91 -10.30 3.38
C VAL A 81 -12.18 -11.55 2.88
N PHE A 82 -10.96 -11.40 2.36
CA PHE A 82 -10.21 -12.52 1.76
C PHE A 82 -9.40 -13.33 2.78
N GLN A 83 -9.01 -12.73 3.91
CA GLN A 83 -8.20 -13.31 4.98
C GLN A 83 -7.06 -14.25 4.49
N PRO A 84 -6.19 -13.76 3.59
CA PRO A 84 -5.27 -14.62 2.85
C PRO A 84 -4.22 -15.30 3.73
N PHE A 85 -3.94 -14.76 4.91
CA PHE A 85 -2.89 -15.26 5.81
C PHE A 85 -3.42 -16.08 6.99
N ASN A 86 -4.71 -16.48 6.99
CA ASN A 86 -5.29 -17.29 8.07
C ASN A 86 -4.93 -18.79 8.02
N LYS A 87 -4.26 -19.24 6.96
CA LYS A 87 -3.87 -20.66 6.76
C LYS A 87 -2.37 -20.91 6.85
N CYS A 88 -1.69 -20.03 7.58
CA CYS A 88 -0.34 -20.18 8.07
C CYS A 88 -0.51 -20.31 9.60
#